data_AF-A0A2N0WL77-F1
#
_entry.id   AF-A0A2N0WL77-F1
#
_cell.length_a   1.000
_cell.length_b   1.000
_cell.length_c   1.000
_cell.angle_alpha   90.00
_cell.angle_beta   90.00
_cell.angle_gamma   90.00
#
_symmetry.space_group_name_H-M   'P 1'
#
loop_
_entity.id
_entity.type
_entity.pdbx_description
1 polymer ?
#
loop_
_entity_poly.entity_id
_entity_poly.type
_entity_poly.pdbx_seq_one_letter_code
_entity_poly.pdbx_strand_id
1 'polypeptide(L)'
;MKITLLQPKALGSCLVIALLSTGCSSRFMQQEPLSEARYPVEVDSPLGPEHGLRFDFTLLVQQLDILILEGAELCFPATVVQAHGRELRIKNEIGSGLLYDAANDIIIQRRLLSRLEKQLNYVNEHQVCELAKTEGMTSPGALAEKVSQLLNVDNQFAVGSSSLNPKYIIRLAQAVELIKDIPQYHLSITGHADDQGKDADNVILSRQRAEQVSRYIQVMGVEPSRIEISAVGSNEPLIAGSEMSVRLINRRVSIDVIDKTIRSAGEGDDHANNY
;
A
#
# COMPACT_ATOMS: atom_id res chain seq x y z
N MET A 1 -34.59 72.22 -40.87
CA MET A 1 -35.04 71.09 -41.70
C MET A 1 -35.98 70.22 -40.89
N LYS A 2 -36.98 69.70 -41.58
CA LYS A 2 -38.16 68.98 -41.12
C LYS A 2 -37.82 67.56 -40.59
N ILE A 3 -38.66 67.11 -39.66
CA ILE A 3 -39.19 65.72 -39.47
C ILE A 3 -38.27 64.73 -38.70
N THR A 4 -38.68 63.87 -37.74
CA THR A 4 -39.94 63.56 -37.03
C THR A 4 -39.66 62.38 -36.07
N LEU A 5 -40.24 62.43 -34.85
CA LEU A 5 -40.67 61.36 -33.91
C LEU A 5 -39.73 60.23 -33.45
N LEU A 6 -39.57 60.09 -32.12
CA LEU A 6 -40.37 59.17 -31.31
C LEU A 6 -40.30 59.55 -29.80
N GLN A 7 -41.45 59.61 -29.15
CA GLN A 7 -41.66 59.68 -27.69
C GLN A 7 -42.20 58.30 -27.21
N PRO A 8 -42.71 58.12 -25.97
CA PRO A 8 -41.95 57.76 -24.76
C PRO A 8 -42.60 56.54 -24.04
N LYS A 9 -41.96 55.90 -23.05
CA LYS A 9 -42.70 55.21 -21.97
C LYS A 9 -41.94 55.27 -20.65
N ALA A 10 -42.41 56.15 -19.78
CA ALA A 10 -42.26 56.05 -18.33
C ALA A 10 -43.15 54.91 -17.80
N LEU A 11 -42.78 54.29 -16.69
CA LEU A 11 -43.66 54.02 -15.54
C LEU A 11 -42.85 53.40 -14.40
N GLY A 12 -43.04 53.89 -13.17
CA GLY A 12 -43.08 52.99 -12.01
C GLY A 12 -42.13 53.20 -10.83
N SER A 13 -42.23 54.36 -10.17
CA SER A 13 -42.27 54.54 -8.69
C SER A 13 -41.24 53.88 -7.76
N CYS A 14 -40.51 54.74 -7.04
CA CYS A 14 -39.99 54.48 -5.69
C CYS A 14 -41.13 54.11 -4.73
N LEU A 15 -40.92 53.09 -3.89
CA LEU A 15 -41.55 52.98 -2.58
C LEU A 15 -40.52 52.44 -1.58
N VAL A 16 -40.24 53.25 -0.57
CA VAL A 16 -39.42 52.96 0.60
C VAL A 16 -40.24 52.10 1.56
N ILE A 17 -39.77 50.89 1.92
CA ILE A 17 -40.12 50.25 3.20
C ILE A 17 -38.87 49.53 3.74
N ALA A 18 -38.53 49.90 4.97
CA ALA A 18 -37.46 49.35 5.78
C ALA A 18 -37.85 48.01 6.43
N LEU A 19 -36.81 47.24 6.80
CA LEU A 19 -36.67 46.37 7.98
C LEU A 19 -36.36 44.89 7.71
N LEU A 20 -35.18 44.54 8.19
CA LEU A 20 -34.79 43.33 8.93
C LEU A 20 -34.57 42.02 8.17
N SER A 21 -33.38 41.49 8.46
CA SER A 21 -32.98 40.08 8.44
C SER A 21 -33.10 39.33 7.12
N THR A 22 -31.97 39.20 6.43
CA THR A 22 -31.34 37.89 6.18
C THR A 22 -30.04 38.13 5.43
N GLY A 23 -28.92 37.79 6.08
CA GLY A 23 -27.65 37.65 5.38
C GLY A 23 -27.75 36.49 4.41
N CYS A 24 -27.67 36.78 3.12
CA CYS A 24 -27.23 35.83 2.12
C CYS A 24 -25.89 36.32 1.59
N SER A 25 -24.81 36.02 2.32
CA SER A 25 -23.51 35.91 1.68
C SER A 25 -23.59 34.69 0.79
N SER A 26 -23.49 34.90 -0.52
CA SER A 26 -23.25 33.85 -1.49
C SER A 26 -21.95 33.14 -1.12
N ARG A 27 -22.04 32.06 -0.33
CA ARG A 27 -21.00 31.05 -0.22
C ARG A 27 -20.92 30.39 -1.59
N PHE A 28 -20.06 30.95 -2.42
CA PHE A 28 -19.42 30.23 -3.50
C PHE A 28 -18.74 29.03 -2.84
N MET A 29 -19.32 27.83 -3.01
CA MET A 29 -18.61 26.59 -2.72
C MET A 29 -17.48 26.47 -3.73
N GLN A 30 -16.35 27.09 -3.42
CA GLN A 30 -15.08 26.58 -3.89
C GLN A 30 -14.93 25.20 -3.25
N GLN A 31 -15.04 24.17 -4.09
CA GLN A 31 -14.54 22.86 -3.79
C GLN A 31 -13.08 23.03 -3.34
N GLU A 32 -12.84 22.83 -2.04
CA GLU A 32 -11.52 22.55 -1.50
C GLU A 32 -10.92 21.42 -2.36
N PRO A 33 -9.80 21.65 -3.07
CA PRO A 33 -9.16 20.58 -3.80
C PRO A 33 -8.57 19.61 -2.78
N LEU A 34 -9.18 18.43 -2.69
CA LEU A 34 -8.62 17.21 -2.11
C LEU A 34 -7.22 16.96 -2.69
N SER A 35 -6.17 17.58 -2.14
CA SER A 35 -4.80 17.37 -2.63
C SER A 35 -3.68 17.46 -1.60
N GLU A 36 -3.92 17.86 -0.35
CA GLU A 36 -2.82 18.02 0.63
C GLU A 36 -2.59 16.83 1.58
N ALA A 37 -2.97 15.62 1.19
CA ALA A 37 -2.81 14.44 2.05
C ALA A 37 -2.12 13.27 1.34
N ARG A 38 -1.01 13.49 0.60
CA ARG A 38 -0.25 12.35 0.09
C ARG A 38 1.23 12.49 -0.30
N TYR A 39 2.04 13.44 0.21
CA TYR A 39 3.50 13.28 0.13
C TYR A 39 4.23 13.84 1.38
N PRO A 40 5.15 13.08 2.00
CA PRO A 40 6.00 13.63 3.03
C PRO A 40 7.19 14.31 2.33
N VAL A 41 7.19 15.65 2.37
CA VAL A 41 8.33 16.52 2.06
C VAL A 41 8.67 16.65 0.56
N GLU A 42 8.58 17.88 0.04
CA GLU A 42 9.21 18.25 -1.23
C GLU A 42 10.73 18.31 -1.04
N VAL A 43 11.50 17.79 -2.00
CA VAL A 43 12.97 17.59 -1.92
C VAL A 43 13.74 18.85 -1.50
N ASP A 44 13.20 20.04 -1.82
CA ASP A 44 13.86 21.34 -1.62
C ASP A 44 13.26 22.16 -0.46
N SER A 45 12.30 21.60 0.29
CA SER A 45 11.73 22.27 1.46
C SER A 45 12.65 22.12 2.68
N PRO A 46 12.90 23.19 3.46
CA PRO A 46 13.66 23.07 4.68
C PRO A 46 12.92 22.14 5.65
N LEU A 47 13.63 21.11 6.13
CA LEU A 47 13.08 20.17 7.11
C LEU A 47 12.72 20.91 8.40
N GLY A 48 11.43 21.17 8.59
CA GLY A 48 10.90 21.64 9.87
C GLY A 48 10.82 20.53 10.93
N PRO A 49 10.68 20.88 12.22
CA PRO A 49 10.60 19.94 13.34
C PRO A 49 9.51 18.85 13.18
N GLU A 50 8.41 19.17 12.48
CA GLU A 50 7.31 18.26 12.17
C GLU A 50 7.72 17.05 11.32
N HIS A 51 8.75 17.20 10.48
CA HIS A 51 9.26 16.13 9.64
C HIS A 51 9.95 15.04 10.45
N GLY A 52 10.74 15.44 11.45
CA GLY A 52 11.38 14.51 12.39
C GLY A 52 10.34 13.72 13.19
N LEU A 53 9.30 14.39 13.69
CA LEU A 53 8.23 13.74 14.46
C LEU A 53 7.42 12.76 13.61
N ARG A 54 7.13 13.09 12.35
CA ARG A 54 6.45 12.16 11.41
C ARG A 54 7.28 10.92 11.13
N PHE A 55 8.60 11.08 10.97
CA PHE A 55 9.51 9.96 10.78
C PHE A 55 9.55 9.07 12.03
N ASP A 56 9.78 9.66 13.22
CA ASP A 56 9.79 8.94 14.49
C ASP A 56 8.47 8.20 14.75
N PHE A 57 7.34 8.85 14.49
CA PHE A 57 6.02 8.24 14.59
C PHE A 57 5.87 7.04 13.64
N THR A 58 6.29 7.20 12.38
CA THR A 58 6.24 6.12 11.39
C THR A 58 7.07 4.91 11.84
N LEU A 59 8.27 5.14 12.40
CA LEU A 59 9.11 4.08 12.92
C LEU A 59 8.44 3.31 14.08
N LEU A 60 7.77 4.01 14.98
CA LEU A 60 7.05 3.38 16.11
C LEU A 60 5.86 2.54 15.65
N VAL A 61 5.11 3.00 14.63
CA VAL A 61 4.02 2.20 14.03
C VAL A 61 4.58 0.90 13.45
N GLN A 62 5.69 0.98 12.70
CA GLN A 62 6.33 -0.22 12.15
C GLN A 62 6.86 -1.16 13.25
N GLN A 63 7.39 -0.62 14.36
CA GLN A 63 7.82 -1.43 15.49
C GLN A 63 6.64 -2.19 16.12
N LEU A 64 5.49 -1.53 16.32
CA LEU A 64 4.31 -2.20 16.85
C LEU A 64 3.79 -3.28 15.89
N ASP A 65 3.75 -3.02 14.58
CA ASP A 65 3.35 -4.01 13.57
C ASP A 65 4.21 -5.29 13.66
N ILE A 66 5.54 -5.14 13.82
CA ILE A 66 6.46 -6.26 14.00
C ILE A 66 6.14 -7.04 15.29
N LEU A 67 5.96 -6.35 16.41
CA LEU A 67 5.63 -7.00 17.69
C LEU A 67 4.29 -7.76 17.62
N ILE A 68 3.30 -7.23 16.91
CA ILE A 68 2.01 -7.92 16.68
C ILE A 68 2.23 -9.21 15.88
N LEU A 69 3.04 -9.17 14.82
CA LEU A 69 3.39 -10.37 14.05
C LEU A 69 4.12 -11.42 14.89
N GLU A 70 4.91 -11.00 15.86
CA GLU A 70 5.57 -11.88 16.85
C GLU A 70 4.62 -12.41 17.94
N GLY A 71 3.33 -12.05 17.89
CA GLY A 71 2.30 -12.53 18.81
C GLY A 71 2.00 -11.61 19.99
N ALA A 72 2.46 -10.36 20.00
CA ALA A 72 2.20 -9.40 21.08
C ALA A 72 0.70 -9.20 21.38
N GLU A 73 -0.16 -9.24 20.35
CA GLU A 73 -1.61 -9.06 20.55
C GLU A 73 -2.23 -10.22 21.35
N LEU A 74 -1.66 -11.43 21.21
CA LEU A 74 -2.15 -12.62 21.90
C LEU A 74 -1.66 -12.66 23.35
N CYS A 75 -0.38 -12.35 23.57
CA CYS A 75 0.23 -12.43 24.89
C CYS A 75 0.06 -11.16 25.73
N PHE A 76 -0.11 -10.00 25.10
CA PHE A 76 -0.25 -8.69 25.74
C PHE A 76 -1.34 -7.81 25.09
N PRO A 77 -2.59 -8.30 24.96
CA PRO A 77 -3.65 -7.61 24.22
C PRO A 77 -3.93 -6.18 24.74
N ALA A 78 -3.94 -6.00 26.07
CA ALA A 78 -4.18 -4.70 26.68
C ALA A 78 -3.09 -3.67 26.31
N THR A 79 -1.84 -4.11 26.22
CA THR A 79 -0.71 -3.23 25.86
C THR A 79 -0.76 -2.86 24.38
N VAL A 80 -1.13 -3.79 23.50
CA VAL A 80 -1.32 -3.51 22.07
C VAL A 80 -2.46 -2.52 21.83
N VAL A 81 -3.62 -2.71 22.47
CA VAL A 81 -4.75 -1.76 22.40
C VAL A 81 -4.32 -0.38 22.91
N GLN A 82 -3.59 -0.32 24.02
CA GLN A 82 -3.04 0.95 24.53
C GLN A 82 -2.11 1.61 23.53
N ALA A 83 -1.25 0.83 22.87
CA ALA A 83 -0.29 1.33 21.89
C ALA A 83 -1.02 1.93 20.66
N HIS A 84 -2.02 1.23 20.10
CA HIS A 84 -2.83 1.78 19.01
C HIS A 84 -3.63 3.03 19.40
N GLY A 85 -4.16 3.07 20.62
CA GLY A 85 -4.83 4.27 21.13
C GLY A 85 -3.90 5.49 21.15
N ARG A 86 -2.64 5.30 21.52
CA ARG A 86 -1.62 6.36 21.48
C ARG A 86 -1.23 6.73 20.05
N GLU A 87 -1.16 5.78 19.13
CA GLU A 87 -0.86 6.09 17.73
C GLU A 87 -1.91 7.02 17.11
N LEU A 88 -3.19 6.75 17.36
CA LEU A 88 -4.28 7.61 16.91
C LEU A 88 -4.16 9.01 17.53
N ARG A 89 -3.79 9.10 18.81
CA ARG A 89 -3.55 10.36 19.50
C ARG A 89 -2.38 11.14 18.87
N ILE A 90 -1.22 10.52 18.73
CA ILE A 90 -0.01 11.14 18.12
C ILE A 90 -0.30 11.61 16.71
N LYS A 91 -0.99 10.79 15.90
CA LYS A 91 -1.38 11.14 14.53
C LYS A 91 -2.22 12.42 14.50
N ASN A 92 -3.18 12.55 15.42
CA ASN A 92 -4.02 13.74 15.52
C ASN A 92 -3.21 14.95 16.00
N GLU A 93 -2.34 14.80 17.01
CA GLU A 93 -1.47 15.87 17.52
C GLU A 93 -0.54 16.42 16.43
N ILE A 94 0.10 15.55 15.64
CA ILE A 94 0.90 15.95 14.46
C ILE A 94 0.04 16.67 13.43
N GLY A 95 -1.15 16.15 13.12
CA GLY A 95 -2.07 16.74 12.14
C GLY A 95 -2.59 18.12 12.55
N SER A 96 -2.72 18.37 13.86
CA SER A 96 -3.16 19.65 14.43
C SER A 96 -2.01 20.61 14.76
N GLY A 97 -0.75 20.25 14.47
CA GLY A 97 0.42 21.10 14.76
C GLY A 97 0.80 21.18 16.23
N LEU A 98 0.29 20.28 17.08
CA LEU A 98 0.63 20.17 18.52
C LEU A 98 1.96 19.42 18.68
N LEU A 99 3.04 19.99 18.15
CA LEU A 99 4.32 19.28 17.99
C LEU A 99 4.98 18.89 19.33
N TYR A 100 4.80 19.70 20.38
CA TYR A 100 5.35 19.39 21.71
C TYR A 100 4.62 18.22 22.38
N ASP A 101 3.29 18.16 22.25
CA ASP A 101 2.49 17.06 22.76
C ASP A 101 2.81 15.77 22.02
N ALA A 102 2.86 15.85 20.68
CA ALA A 102 3.27 14.73 19.83
C ALA A 102 4.66 14.21 20.20
N ALA A 103 5.64 15.09 20.44
CA ALA A 103 6.98 14.70 20.85
C ALA A 103 6.99 13.95 22.19
N ASN A 104 6.23 14.43 23.17
CA ASN A 104 6.11 13.75 24.47
C ASN A 104 5.45 12.38 24.32
N ASP A 105 4.35 12.30 23.56
CA ASP A 105 3.64 11.04 23.35
C ASP A 105 4.47 10.02 22.55
N ILE A 106 5.28 10.47 21.58
CA ILE A 106 6.25 9.63 20.88
C ILE A 106 7.28 9.03 21.85
N ILE A 107 7.82 9.84 22.77
CA ILE A 107 8.76 9.34 23.79
C ILE A 107 8.10 8.30 24.69
N ILE A 108 6.85 8.52 25.08
CA ILE A 108 6.08 7.59 25.91
C ILE A 108 5.81 6.29 25.15
N GLN A 109 5.39 6.39 23.88
CA GLN A 109 5.12 5.25 23.02
C GLN A 109 6.40 4.41 22.80
N ARG A 110 7.54 5.05 22.53
CA ARG A 110 8.84 4.36 22.41
C ARG A 110 9.17 3.53 23.65
N ARG A 111 8.96 4.09 24.85
CA ARG A 111 9.19 3.37 26.12
C ARG A 111 8.20 2.23 26.31
N LEU A 112 6.94 2.40 25.90
CA LEU A 112 5.91 1.37 25.95
C LEU A 112 6.30 0.18 25.05
N LEU A 113 6.62 0.45 23.78
CA LEU A 113 6.99 -0.59 22.81
C LEU A 113 8.28 -1.31 23.20
N SER A 114 9.31 -0.59 23.67
CA SER A 114 10.54 -1.22 24.16
C SER A 114 10.31 -2.11 25.38
N ARG A 115 9.34 -1.78 26.24
CA ARG A 115 8.95 -2.67 27.34
C ARG A 115 8.19 -3.89 26.83
N LEU A 116 7.22 -3.68 25.94
CA LEU A 116 6.43 -4.75 25.34
C LEU A 116 7.33 -5.78 24.65
N GLU A 117 8.29 -5.31 23.84
CA GLU A 117 9.31 -6.15 23.18
C GLU A 117 10.06 -7.03 24.19
N LYS A 118 10.57 -6.45 25.29
CA LYS A 118 11.26 -7.24 26.34
C LYS A 118 10.36 -8.26 27.01
N GLN A 119 9.10 -7.90 27.26
CA GLN A 119 8.13 -8.80 27.87
C GLN A 119 7.77 -9.95 26.92
N LEU A 120 7.63 -9.66 25.63
CA LEU A 120 7.36 -10.65 24.60
C LEU A 120 8.53 -11.62 24.45
N ASN A 121 9.75 -11.11 24.38
CA ASN A 121 10.96 -11.95 24.32
C ASN A 121 11.04 -12.91 25.53
N TYR A 122 10.82 -12.38 26.74
CA TYR A 122 10.83 -13.21 27.95
C TYR A 122 9.79 -14.33 27.89
N VAL A 123 8.56 -13.99 27.49
CA VAL A 123 7.45 -14.93 27.43
C VAL A 123 7.65 -16.00 26.34
N ASN A 124 8.21 -15.61 25.19
CA ASN A 124 8.55 -16.51 24.10
C ASN A 124 9.68 -17.47 24.48
N GLU A 125 10.74 -16.98 25.14
CA GLU A 125 11.86 -17.81 25.62
C GLU A 125 11.44 -18.85 26.66
N HIS A 126 10.46 -18.51 27.51
CA HIS A 126 10.04 -19.36 28.63
C HIS A 126 8.73 -20.13 28.36
N GLN A 127 8.18 -20.06 27.13
CA GLN A 127 6.94 -20.72 26.72
C GLN A 127 5.75 -20.43 27.67
N VAL A 128 5.71 -19.22 28.25
CA VAL A 128 4.71 -18.84 29.27
C VAL A 128 3.36 -18.50 28.64
N CYS A 129 3.40 -17.92 27.45
CA CYS A 129 2.25 -17.68 26.60
C CYS A 129 2.47 -18.54 25.37
N GLU A 130 1.97 -19.75 25.41
CA GLU A 130 1.83 -20.50 24.18
C GLU A 130 0.72 -19.82 23.39
N LEU A 131 1.06 -19.35 22.18
CA LEU A 131 0.05 -19.20 21.15
C LEU A 131 -0.62 -20.57 21.10
N ALA A 132 -1.89 -20.66 21.52
CA ALA A 132 -2.73 -21.73 21.01
C ALA A 132 -2.56 -21.58 19.51
N LYS A 133 -1.77 -22.47 18.89
CA LYS A 133 -1.57 -22.48 17.44
C LYS A 133 -2.98 -22.51 16.93
N THR A 134 -3.47 -21.36 16.49
CA THR A 134 -4.82 -21.27 16.00
C THR A 134 -4.78 -22.16 14.79
N GLU A 135 -5.41 -23.32 14.91
CA GLU A 135 -5.58 -24.32 13.85
C GLU A 135 -6.37 -23.74 12.64
N GLY A 136 -6.56 -22.41 12.59
CA GLY A 136 -7.18 -21.65 11.51
C GLY A 136 -6.27 -20.61 10.81
N MET A 137 -4.99 -20.42 11.19
CA MET A 137 -4.04 -19.56 10.45
C MET A 137 -2.93 -20.35 9.75
N THR A 138 -2.97 -21.68 9.81
CA THR A 138 -1.88 -22.59 9.40
C THR A 138 -2.29 -23.51 8.25
N SER A 139 -3.27 -23.13 7.43
CA SER A 139 -3.41 -23.81 6.14
C SER A 139 -2.35 -23.23 5.20
N PRO A 140 -1.57 -24.07 4.50
CA PRO A 140 -0.63 -23.59 3.49
C PRO A 140 -1.28 -22.67 2.46
N GLY A 141 -2.58 -22.87 2.17
CA GLY A 141 -3.37 -22.01 1.30
C GLY A 141 -3.60 -20.59 1.84
N ALA A 142 -3.91 -20.42 3.12
CA ALA A 142 -4.11 -19.09 3.72
C ALA A 142 -2.79 -18.29 3.73
N LEU A 143 -1.67 -18.97 3.98
CA LEU A 143 -0.35 -18.36 3.91
C LEU A 143 0.02 -17.98 2.46
N ALA A 144 -0.28 -18.84 1.48
CA ALA A 144 -0.09 -18.55 0.07
C ALA A 144 -0.91 -17.34 -0.40
N GLU A 145 -2.15 -17.19 0.08
CA GLU A 145 -2.98 -16.00 -0.19
C GLU A 145 -2.33 -14.74 0.37
N LYS A 146 -1.83 -14.79 1.61
CA LYS A 146 -1.14 -13.66 2.23
C LYS A 146 0.14 -13.26 1.47
N VAL A 147 0.92 -14.24 1.03
CA VAL A 147 2.09 -14.04 0.16
C VAL A 147 1.68 -13.34 -1.13
N SER A 148 0.64 -13.82 -1.80
CA SER A 148 0.14 -13.20 -3.04
C SER A 148 -0.26 -11.73 -2.85
N GLN A 149 -0.93 -11.40 -1.75
CA GLN A 149 -1.32 -10.02 -1.43
C GLN A 149 -0.11 -9.08 -1.21
N LEU A 150 1.00 -9.60 -0.65
CA LEU A 150 2.22 -8.82 -0.46
C LEU A 150 2.96 -8.58 -1.78
N LEU A 151 2.95 -9.58 -2.66
CA LEU A 151 3.68 -9.56 -3.94
C LEU A 151 2.99 -8.72 -5.03
N ASN A 152 1.66 -8.67 -5.03
CA ASN A 152 0.86 -8.07 -6.10
C ASN A 152 0.28 -6.69 -5.71
N VAL A 153 1.17 -5.73 -5.42
CA VAL A 153 0.78 -4.34 -5.12
C VAL A 153 1.14 -3.37 -6.24
N ASP A 154 0.52 -2.18 -6.25
CA ASP A 154 0.81 -1.10 -7.20
C ASP A 154 2.17 -0.41 -6.95
N ASN A 155 2.62 0.38 -7.94
CA ASN A 155 3.79 1.25 -7.87
C ASN A 155 5.13 0.51 -7.65
N GLN A 156 5.34 -0.53 -8.44
CA GLN A 156 6.54 -1.36 -8.39
C GLN A 156 7.71 -0.75 -9.19
N PHE A 157 7.43 -0.05 -10.29
CA PHE A 157 8.41 0.47 -11.23
C PHE A 157 8.12 1.91 -11.70
N ALA A 158 9.19 2.67 -11.91
CA ALA A 158 9.12 3.95 -12.63
C ALA A 158 8.96 3.74 -14.15
N VAL A 159 8.59 4.82 -14.85
CA VAL A 159 8.45 4.84 -16.32
C VAL A 159 9.79 4.46 -16.98
N GLY A 160 9.74 3.55 -17.96
CA GLY A 160 10.92 3.12 -18.72
C GLY A 160 11.99 2.39 -17.92
N SER A 161 11.72 2.01 -16.67
CA SER A 161 12.70 1.40 -15.76
C SER A 161 12.30 0.00 -15.32
N SER A 162 13.31 -0.84 -15.13
CA SER A 162 13.23 -2.13 -14.45
C SER A 162 13.73 -2.08 -13.00
N SER A 163 14.18 -0.92 -12.52
CA SER A 163 14.59 -0.76 -11.12
C SER A 163 13.37 -0.78 -10.19
N LEU A 164 13.46 -1.57 -9.12
CA LEU A 164 12.39 -1.72 -8.14
C LEU A 164 12.27 -0.49 -7.24
N ASN A 165 11.03 -0.12 -6.93
CA ASN A 165 10.73 0.85 -5.89
C ASN A 165 11.19 0.29 -4.51
N PRO A 166 11.94 1.05 -3.68
CA PRO A 166 12.37 0.61 -2.36
C PRO A 166 11.23 0.11 -1.46
N LYS A 167 10.04 0.72 -1.54
CA LYS A 167 8.88 0.27 -0.77
C LYS A 167 8.38 -1.10 -1.22
N TYR A 168 8.52 -1.42 -2.50
CA TYR A 168 8.19 -2.74 -3.01
C TYR A 168 9.20 -3.80 -2.56
N ILE A 169 10.49 -3.45 -2.49
CA ILE A 169 11.55 -4.35 -1.96
C ILE A 169 11.24 -4.79 -0.52
N ILE A 170 10.74 -3.90 0.34
CA ILE A 170 10.33 -4.25 1.71
C ILE A 170 9.21 -5.30 1.71
N ARG A 171 8.23 -5.18 0.80
CA ARG A 171 7.14 -6.16 0.67
C ARG A 171 7.63 -7.50 0.13
N LEU A 172 8.57 -7.49 -0.82
CA LEU A 172 9.23 -8.70 -1.30
C LEU A 172 9.91 -9.43 -0.13
N ALA A 173 10.62 -8.71 0.74
CA ALA A 173 11.26 -9.32 1.91
C ALA A 173 10.23 -9.95 2.87
N GLN A 174 9.12 -9.28 3.15
CA GLN A 174 8.03 -9.83 3.97
C GLN A 174 7.42 -11.10 3.34
N ALA A 175 7.18 -11.08 2.02
CA ALA A 175 6.62 -12.22 1.31
C ALA A 175 7.58 -13.42 1.28
N VAL A 176 8.89 -13.17 1.11
CA VAL A 176 9.92 -14.22 1.13
C VAL A 176 10.06 -14.85 2.50
N GLU A 177 9.84 -14.11 3.59
CA GLU A 177 9.85 -14.72 4.91
C GLU A 177 8.72 -15.74 5.06
N LEU A 178 7.51 -15.38 4.63
CA LEU A 178 6.35 -16.26 4.66
C LEU A 178 6.48 -17.46 3.70
N ILE A 179 7.13 -17.30 2.55
CA ILE A 179 7.23 -18.37 1.55
C ILE A 179 8.17 -19.52 1.96
N LYS A 180 9.05 -19.28 2.94
CA LYS A 180 9.93 -20.31 3.52
C LYS A 180 9.13 -21.38 4.27
N ASP A 181 8.00 -21.00 4.86
CA ASP A 181 7.12 -21.90 5.61
C ASP A 181 6.22 -22.76 4.71
N ILE A 182 6.18 -22.48 3.40
CA ILE A 182 5.36 -23.20 2.40
C ILE A 182 6.21 -23.69 1.21
N PRO A 183 7.16 -24.63 1.43
CA PRO A 183 8.12 -25.06 0.42
C PRO A 183 7.51 -25.72 -0.83
N GLN A 184 6.30 -26.25 -0.73
CA GLN A 184 5.57 -26.87 -1.85
C GLN A 184 5.04 -25.88 -2.89
N TYR A 185 5.02 -24.58 -2.57
CA TYR A 185 4.56 -23.54 -3.48
C TYR A 185 5.71 -22.98 -4.31
N HIS A 186 5.43 -22.72 -5.57
CA HIS A 186 6.31 -22.13 -6.56
C HIS A 186 5.79 -20.74 -6.96
N LEU A 187 6.68 -19.89 -7.45
CA LEU A 187 6.36 -18.54 -7.91
C LEU A 187 6.43 -18.48 -9.44
N SER A 188 5.34 -18.08 -10.08
CA SER A 188 5.32 -17.72 -11.50
C SER A 188 5.31 -16.20 -11.61
N ILE A 189 6.40 -15.63 -12.09
CA ILE A 189 6.64 -14.18 -12.16
C ILE A 189 6.43 -13.71 -13.59
N THR A 190 5.35 -12.97 -13.82
CA THR A 190 5.02 -12.42 -15.14
C THR A 190 5.22 -10.91 -15.17
N GLY A 191 6.07 -10.45 -16.08
CA GLY A 191 6.31 -9.02 -16.30
C GLY A 191 5.33 -8.39 -17.28
N HIS A 192 4.92 -7.15 -16.98
CA HIS A 192 4.05 -6.32 -17.82
C HIS A 192 4.67 -4.94 -18.08
N ALA A 193 4.28 -4.33 -19.21
CA ALA A 193 4.57 -2.95 -19.57
C ALA A 193 3.29 -2.15 -19.74
N ASP A 194 3.39 -0.81 -19.69
CA ASP A 194 2.26 0.06 -20.05
C ASP A 194 2.16 0.22 -21.59
N ASP A 195 1.15 0.96 -22.05
CA ASP A 195 0.85 1.20 -23.46
C ASP A 195 1.86 2.12 -24.17
N GLN A 196 2.95 2.50 -23.52
CA GLN A 196 3.94 3.42 -24.08
C GLN A 196 5.13 2.67 -24.68
N GLY A 197 5.63 3.19 -25.80
CA GLY A 197 6.79 2.60 -26.50
C GLY A 197 6.39 1.60 -27.59
N LYS A 198 7.39 0.91 -28.15
CA LYS A 198 7.19 -0.12 -29.17
C LYS A 198 6.95 -1.46 -28.48
N ASP A 199 6.12 -2.32 -29.07
CA ASP A 199 5.80 -3.64 -28.51
C ASP A 199 7.05 -4.48 -28.24
N ALA A 200 8.02 -4.47 -29.16
CA ALA A 200 9.29 -5.18 -28.99
C ALA A 200 10.09 -4.68 -27.78
N ASP A 201 10.14 -3.37 -27.56
CA ASP A 201 10.81 -2.76 -26.41
C ASP A 201 10.07 -3.10 -25.10
N ASN A 202 8.74 -3.14 -25.14
CA ASN A 202 7.90 -3.49 -24.01
C ASN A 202 8.05 -4.96 -23.59
N VAL A 203 8.22 -5.88 -24.55
CA VAL A 203 8.53 -7.29 -24.24
C VAL A 203 9.89 -7.40 -23.54
N ILE A 204 10.89 -6.66 -23.99
CA ILE A 204 12.22 -6.65 -23.35
C ILE A 204 12.13 -6.04 -21.93
N LEU A 205 11.49 -4.88 -21.79
CA LEU A 205 11.37 -4.18 -20.51
C LEU A 205 10.59 -5.00 -19.48
N SER A 206 9.47 -5.59 -19.89
CA SER A 206 8.67 -6.47 -19.02
C SER A 206 9.46 -7.69 -18.55
N ARG A 207 10.26 -8.32 -19.43
CA ARG A 207 11.18 -9.40 -19.04
C ARG A 207 12.22 -8.94 -18.04
N GLN A 208 12.87 -7.80 -18.28
CA GLN A 208 13.85 -7.25 -17.35
C GLN A 208 13.26 -6.98 -15.96
N ARG A 209 12.00 -6.52 -15.88
CA ARG A 209 11.28 -6.33 -14.61
C ARG A 209 11.08 -7.65 -13.87
N ALA A 210 10.58 -8.67 -14.56
CA ALA A 210 10.37 -9.99 -13.96
C ALA A 210 11.69 -10.61 -13.47
N GLU A 211 12.76 -10.48 -14.26
CA GLU A 211 14.10 -10.91 -13.86
C GLU A 211 14.65 -10.13 -12.66
N GLN A 212 14.41 -8.82 -12.57
CA GLN A 212 14.82 -8.04 -11.40
C GLN A 212 14.12 -8.53 -10.13
N VAL A 213 12.80 -8.72 -10.18
CA VAL A 213 12.05 -9.25 -9.03
C VAL A 213 12.56 -10.64 -8.64
N SER A 214 12.77 -11.52 -9.61
CA SER A 214 13.34 -12.84 -9.40
C SER A 214 14.71 -12.79 -8.72
N ARG A 215 15.62 -11.90 -9.18
CA ARG A 215 16.93 -11.71 -8.55
C ARG A 215 16.83 -11.31 -7.08
N TYR A 216 15.96 -10.35 -6.76
CA TYR A 216 15.78 -9.92 -5.37
C TYR A 216 15.23 -11.03 -4.48
N ILE A 217 14.22 -11.75 -4.97
CA ILE A 217 13.61 -12.88 -4.25
C ILE A 217 14.62 -14.02 -4.02
N GLN A 218 15.48 -14.31 -5.01
CA GLN A 218 16.55 -15.30 -4.88
C GLN A 218 17.61 -14.88 -3.85
N VAL A 219 18.05 -13.62 -3.86
CA VAL A 219 19.00 -13.09 -2.87
C VAL A 219 18.43 -13.17 -1.45
N MET A 220 17.11 -13.05 -1.30
CA MET A 220 16.41 -13.17 -0.02
C MET A 220 16.18 -14.62 0.44
N GLY A 221 16.55 -15.61 -0.38
CA GLY A 221 16.60 -17.03 0.01
C GLY A 221 15.59 -17.97 -0.65
N VAL A 222 14.90 -17.54 -1.71
CA VAL A 222 14.07 -18.47 -2.51
C VAL A 222 14.92 -19.16 -3.57
N GLU A 223 14.85 -20.49 -3.64
CA GLU A 223 15.62 -21.26 -4.61
C GLU A 223 15.21 -20.95 -6.07
N PRO A 224 16.16 -20.88 -7.01
CA PRO A 224 15.85 -20.64 -8.43
C PRO A 224 14.91 -21.68 -9.04
N SER A 225 14.96 -22.92 -8.55
CA SER A 225 14.07 -24.04 -8.95
C SER A 225 12.59 -23.77 -8.65
N ARG A 226 12.29 -22.86 -7.71
CA ARG A 226 10.94 -22.49 -7.31
C ARG A 226 10.37 -21.34 -8.11
N ILE A 227 11.11 -20.77 -9.06
CA ILE A 227 10.74 -19.55 -9.77
C ILE A 227 10.67 -19.80 -11.27
N GLU A 228 9.52 -19.47 -11.86
CA GLU A 228 9.31 -19.43 -13.30
C GLU A 228 9.13 -17.97 -13.74
N ILE A 229 9.69 -17.60 -14.90
CA ILE A 229 9.67 -16.21 -15.39
C ILE A 229 9.00 -16.16 -16.76
N SER A 230 8.05 -15.25 -16.90
CA SER A 230 7.30 -14.94 -18.12
C SER A 230 7.25 -13.43 -18.37
N ALA A 231 7.01 -13.04 -19.62
CA ALA A 231 6.90 -11.64 -20.00
C ALA A 231 5.93 -11.49 -21.17
N VAL A 232 5.00 -10.54 -21.05
CA VAL A 232 3.91 -10.36 -22.03
C VAL A 232 3.92 -8.96 -22.68
N GLY A 233 4.85 -8.09 -22.30
CA GLY A 233 4.91 -6.72 -22.78
C GLY A 233 3.67 -5.93 -22.40
N SER A 234 3.16 -5.13 -23.35
CA SER A 234 1.95 -4.30 -23.21
C SER A 234 0.65 -5.04 -23.58
N ASN A 235 0.73 -6.33 -23.96
CA ASN A 235 -0.39 -7.07 -24.56
C ASN A 235 -1.47 -7.48 -23.55
N GLU A 236 -1.14 -7.53 -22.26
CA GLU A 236 -2.07 -7.93 -21.18
C GLU A 236 -2.15 -6.85 -20.08
N PRO A 237 -2.83 -5.73 -20.37
CA PRO A 237 -3.06 -4.69 -19.36
C PRO A 237 -4.01 -5.20 -18.27
N LEU A 238 -3.76 -4.82 -17.01
CA LEU A 238 -4.69 -5.12 -15.91
C LEU A 238 -5.94 -4.24 -16.02
N ILE A 239 -5.72 -2.98 -16.40
CA ILE A 239 -6.79 -2.00 -16.62
C ILE A 239 -6.55 -1.39 -18.00
N ALA A 240 -7.58 -1.43 -18.86
CA ALA A 240 -7.53 -0.78 -20.16
C ALA A 240 -7.53 0.75 -19.98
N GLY A 241 -6.68 1.45 -20.73
CA GLY A 241 -6.61 2.90 -20.74
C GLY A 241 -5.19 3.43 -20.84
N SER A 242 -5.10 4.72 -21.17
CA SER A 242 -3.84 5.45 -21.40
C SER A 242 -3.58 6.53 -20.35
N GLU A 243 -4.42 6.62 -19.32
CA GLU A 243 -4.28 7.58 -18.23
C GLU A 243 -3.04 7.30 -17.39
N MET A 244 -2.40 8.34 -16.84
CA MET A 244 -1.15 8.20 -16.09
C MET A 244 -1.26 7.25 -14.89
N SER A 245 -2.40 7.28 -14.18
CA SER A 245 -2.70 6.37 -13.08
C SER A 245 -2.87 4.92 -13.54
N VAL A 246 -3.53 4.70 -14.68
CA VAL A 246 -3.70 3.38 -15.30
C VAL A 246 -2.36 2.82 -15.75
N ARG A 247 -1.51 3.64 -16.37
CA ARG A 247 -0.15 3.26 -16.75
C ARG A 247 0.68 2.82 -15.55
N LEU A 248 0.57 3.52 -14.41
CA LEU A 248 1.27 3.11 -13.18
C LEU A 248 0.88 1.72 -12.71
N ILE A 249 -0.40 1.37 -12.79
CA ILE A 249 -0.92 0.05 -12.43
C ILE A 249 -0.45 -1.01 -13.44
N ASN A 250 -0.41 -0.67 -14.73
CA ASN A 250 0.03 -1.61 -15.78
C ASN A 250 1.54 -1.84 -15.79
N ARG A 251 2.35 -0.90 -15.27
CA ARG A 251 3.79 -1.11 -14.98
C ARG A 251 3.98 -2.00 -13.76
N ARG A 252 3.70 -3.29 -13.92
CA ARG A 252 3.73 -4.28 -12.84
C ARG A 252 4.46 -5.54 -13.24
N VAL A 253 4.79 -6.30 -12.22
CA VAL A 253 5.02 -7.73 -12.22
C VAL A 253 3.87 -8.34 -11.43
N SER A 254 3.25 -9.36 -12.01
CA SER A 254 2.27 -10.20 -11.35
C SER A 254 2.92 -11.51 -10.95
N ILE A 255 2.67 -11.96 -9.72
CA ILE A 255 3.27 -13.19 -9.19
C ILE A 255 2.17 -14.13 -8.72
N ASP A 256 2.09 -15.28 -9.36
CA ASP A 256 1.19 -16.37 -8.96
C ASP A 256 1.91 -17.33 -8.03
N VAL A 257 1.23 -17.74 -6.96
CA VAL A 257 1.74 -18.69 -5.95
C VAL A 257 1.08 -20.04 -6.23
N ILE A 258 1.84 -20.98 -6.78
CA ILE A 258 1.33 -22.22 -7.38
C ILE A 258 1.73 -23.42 -6.52
N ASP A 259 0.75 -24.22 -6.09
CA ASP A 259 1.01 -25.51 -5.43
C ASP A 259 1.37 -26.58 -6.49
N LYS A 260 2.60 -27.08 -6.47
CA LYS A 260 3.04 -28.14 -7.42
C LYS A 260 2.56 -29.54 -7.03
N THR A 261 2.13 -29.76 -5.78
CA THR A 261 1.66 -31.09 -5.31
C THR A 261 0.33 -31.49 -5.95
N ILE A 262 -0.49 -30.52 -6.31
CA ILE A 262 -1.80 -30.75 -6.96
C ILE A 262 -1.62 -31.20 -8.41
N ARG A 263 -0.55 -30.77 -9.10
CA ARG A 263 -0.31 -31.11 -10.52
C ARG A 263 0.13 -32.57 -10.71
N SER A 264 0.84 -33.16 -9.75
CA SER A 264 1.26 -34.57 -9.80
C SER A 264 0.12 -35.57 -9.61
N ALA A 265 -1.05 -35.14 -9.14
CA ALA A 265 -2.20 -36.03 -8.91
C ALA A 265 -3.09 -36.25 -10.16
N GLY A 266 -2.91 -35.45 -11.22
CA GLY A 266 -3.77 -35.47 -12.42
C GLY A 266 -3.15 -36.12 -13.66
N GLU A 267 -1.90 -36.60 -13.60
CA GLU A 267 -1.13 -37.05 -14.76
C GLU A 267 -0.64 -38.50 -14.58
N GLY A 268 -1.56 -39.39 -14.20
CA GLY A 268 -1.27 -40.79 -13.95
C GLY A 268 -2.51 -41.67 -13.96
N ASP A 269 -3.25 -41.73 -15.07
CA ASP A 269 -3.98 -42.95 -15.46
C ASP A 269 -4.30 -42.92 -16.96
N ASP A 270 -3.31 -43.26 -17.79
CA ASP A 270 -3.51 -43.44 -19.23
C ASP A 270 -2.66 -44.62 -19.72
N HIS A 271 -2.72 -45.75 -19.00
CA HIS A 271 -2.28 -47.04 -19.55
C HIS A 271 -3.07 -48.23 -19.00
N ALA A 272 -3.66 -48.95 -19.96
CA ALA A 272 -4.12 -50.34 -19.93
C ALA A 272 -5.61 -50.57 -19.65
N ASN A 273 -6.38 -50.73 -20.73
CA ASN A 273 -7.07 -52.00 -20.95
C ASN A 273 -7.19 -52.30 -22.44
N ASN A 274 -6.34 -53.22 -22.88
CA ASN A 274 -6.46 -53.97 -24.12
C ASN A 274 -7.13 -55.30 -23.75
N TYR A 275 -8.36 -55.53 -24.20
CA TYR A 275 -8.99 -56.84 -24.38
C TYR A 275 -10.06 -56.74 -25.46
#